data_AF-A0A0Q5T8W8-F1
#
_entry.id   AF-A0A0Q5T8W8-F1
#
_cell.length_a   1.000
_cell.length_b   1.000
_cell.length_c   1.000
_cell.angle_alpha   90.00
_cell.angle_beta   90.00
_cell.angle_gamma   90.00
#
_symmetry.space_group_name_H-M   'P 1'
#
loop_
_entity.id
_entity.type
_entity.pdbx_description
1 polymer ?
#
loop_
_entity_poly.entity_id
_entity_poly.type
_entity_poly.pdbx_seq_one_letter_code
_entity_poly.pdbx_strand_id
1 'polypeptide(L)' 'MERAEIKSLLEVIEQQVSSSILGGMDEQYEELENLGYIKIDREAVQWSSSITPAGMNFLHNYESF' A
#
# COMPACT_ATOMS: atom_id res chain seq x y z
N MET A 1 -7.39 -6.54 7.92
CA MET A 1 -6.16 -5.97 8.50
C MET A 1 -6.48 -4.91 9.55
N GLU A 2 -5.62 -4.75 10.55
CA GLU A 2 -5.71 -3.66 11.52
C GLU A 2 -5.21 -2.32 10.93
N ARG A 3 -5.68 -1.19 11.48
CA ARG A 3 -5.29 0.16 11.01
C ARG A 3 -3.78 0.41 11.09
N ALA A 4 -3.11 -0.13 12.11
CA ALA A 4 -1.68 -0.02 12.27
C ALA A 4 -0.90 -0.79 11.18
N GLU A 5 -1.41 -1.95 10.77
CA GLU A 5 -0.83 -2.73 9.66
C GLU A 5 -0.98 -2.01 8.32
N ILE A 6 -2.16 -1.42 8.08
CA ILE A 6 -2.43 -0.60 6.90
C ILE A 6 -1.43 0.56 6.83
N LYS A 7 -1.22 1.28 7.94
CA LYS A 7 -0.26 2.39 8.01
C LYS A 7 1.16 1.91 7.69
N SER A 8 1.62 0.85 8.35
CA SER A 8 2.96 0.29 8.15
C SER A 8 3.21 -0.09 6.69
N LEU A 9 2.25 -0.75 6.04
CA LEU A 9 2.34 -1.10 4.62
C LEU A 9 2.34 0.11 3.71
N LEU A 10 1.48 1.11 3.98
CA LEU A 10 1.47 2.35 3.20
C LEU A 10 2.80 3.12 3.34
N GLU A 11 3.40 3.20 4.54
CA GLU A 11 4.73 3.79 4.73
C GLU A 11 5.81 3.03 3.95
N VAL A 12 5.75 1.69 3.93
CA VAL A 12 6.69 0.87 3.17
C VAL A 12 6.55 1.12 1.67
N ILE A 13 5.33 1.22 1.14
CA ILE A 13 5.08 1.52 -0.28
C ILE A 13 5.55 2.93 -0.63
N GLU A 14 5.34 3.91 0.27
CA GLU A 14 5.81 5.28 0.07
C GLU A 14 7.35 5.34 -0.01
N GLN A 15 8.03 4.60 0.86
CA GLN A 15 9.49 4.59 0.94
C GLN A 15 10.14 3.67 -0.11
N GLN A 16 9.51 2.56 -0.49
CA GLN A 16 10.01 1.62 -1.49
C GLN A 16 9.57 2.04 -2.88
N VAL A 17 10.38 2.88 -3.51
CA VAL A 17 10.15 3.36 -4.88
C VAL A 17 10.21 2.24 -5.94
N SER A 18 10.80 1.06 -5.67
CA SER A 18 10.93 -0.04 -6.67
C SER A 18 11.36 -1.38 -6.07
N SER A 19 10.49 -2.07 -5.33
CA SER A 19 10.76 -3.47 -4.93
C SER A 19 9.66 -4.39 -5.45
N SER A 20 10.00 -5.64 -5.77
CA SER A 20 9.01 -6.68 -6.06
C SER A 20 8.15 -6.90 -4.81
N ILE A 21 6.99 -6.27 -4.79
CA ILE A 21 6.06 -6.19 -3.66
C ILE A 21 5.55 -7.58 -3.22
N LEU A 22 5.58 -8.58 -4.09
CA LEU A 22 4.93 -9.87 -3.84
C LEU A 22 5.95 -11.00 -3.61
N GLY A 23 6.62 -10.89 -2.47
CA GLY A 23 7.37 -11.97 -1.84
C GLY A 23 6.56 -12.59 -0.69
N GLY A 24 5.31 -13.02 -0.95
CA GLY A 24 4.46 -13.72 0.04
C GLY A 24 3.53 -12.83 0.86
N MET A 25 3.33 -11.57 0.47
CA MET A 25 2.38 -10.63 1.10
C MET A 25 1.21 -10.26 0.17
N ASP A 26 1.00 -11.01 -0.91
CA ASP A 26 0.01 -10.73 -1.96
C ASP A 26 -1.38 -10.39 -1.41
N GLU A 27 -1.85 -11.18 -0.46
CA GLU A 27 -3.18 -11.02 0.16
C GLU A 27 -3.34 -9.67 0.87
N GLN A 28 -2.29 -9.16 1.52
CA GLN A 28 -2.32 -7.89 2.24
C GLN A 28 -2.34 -6.68 1.27
N TYR A 29 -1.57 -6.76 0.18
CA TYR A 29 -1.59 -5.73 -0.85
C TYR A 29 -2.92 -5.76 -1.62
N GLU A 30 -3.46 -6.94 -1.93
CA GLU A 30 -4.79 -7.05 -2.54
C GLU A 30 -5.88 -6.50 -1.62
N GLU A 31 -5.81 -6.75 -0.30
CA GLU A 31 -6.76 -6.17 0.64
C GLU A 31 -6.63 -4.64 0.71
N LEU A 32 -5.40 -4.08 0.69
CA LEU A 32 -5.18 -2.63 0.59
C LEU A 32 -5.72 -2.01 -0.70
N GLU A 33 -5.60 -2.73 -1.82
CA GLU A 33 -6.17 -2.33 -3.11
C GLU A 33 -7.70 -2.36 -3.06
N ASN A 34 -8.28 -3.40 -2.44
CA ASN A 34 -9.72 -3.54 -2.26
C ASN A 34 -10.31 -2.47 -1.33
N LEU A 35 -9.53 -2.03 -0.33
CA LEU A 35 -9.84 -0.89 0.52
C LEU A 35 -9.67 0.46 -0.21
N GLY A 36 -9.09 0.46 -1.40
CA GLY A 36 -8.87 1.64 -2.24
C GLY A 36 -7.71 2.52 -1.78
N TYR A 37 -6.83 2.03 -0.90
CA TYR A 37 -5.68 2.79 -0.38
C TYR A 37 -4.47 2.73 -1.31
N ILE A 38 -4.32 1.65 -2.07
CA ILE A 38 -3.25 1.49 -3.06
C ILE A 38 -3.81 1.01 -4.39
N LYS A 39 -2.99 1.07 -5.42
CA LYS A 39 -3.26 0.43 -6.72
C LYS A 39 -2.05 -0.41 -7.09
N ILE A 40 -2.28 -1.66 -7.48
CA ILE A 40 -1.23 -2.59 -7.88
C ILE A 40 -1.21 -2.66 -9.40
N ASP A 41 -0.13 -2.18 -10.01
CA ASP A 41 0.13 -2.32 -11.43
C ASP A 41 0.79 -3.67 -11.69
N ARG A 42 -0.06 -4.69 -11.93
CA ARG A 42 0.34 -6.06 -12.26
C ARG A 42 0.84 -6.22 -13.70
N GLU A 43 0.60 -5.21 -14.55
CA GLU A 43 1.02 -5.16 -15.95
C GLU A 43 2.49 -4.74 -16.14
N ALA A 44 3.10 -4.14 -15.11
CA ALA A 44 4.51 -3.78 -15.15
C ALA A 44 5.41 -5.01 -14.98
N VAL A 45 6.53 -5.03 -15.71
CA VAL A 45 7.56 -6.10 -15.66
C VAL A 45 8.06 -6.33 -14.22
N GLN A 46 7.98 -5.30 -13.38
CA GLN A 46 8.03 -5.42 -11.93
C GLN A 46 6.68 -4.99 -11.38
N TRP A 47 6.05 -5.87 -10.60
CA TRP A 47 4.84 -5.54 -9.87
C TRP A 47 5.08 -4.31 -8.99
N SER A 48 4.47 -3.19 -9.39
CA SER A 48 4.60 -1.90 -8.71
C SER A 48 3.29 -1.55 -8.02
N SER A 49 3.36 -1.02 -6.82
CA SER A 49 2.19 -0.46 -6.13
C SER A 49 2.34 1.05 -6.00
N SER A 50 1.23 1.76 -6.21
CA SER A 50 1.15 3.22 -6.03
C SER A 50 0.10 3.53 -4.98
N ILE A 51 0.41 4.45 -4.06
CA ILE A 51 -0.56 4.89 -3.05
C ILE A 51 -1.61 5.78 -3.72
N THR A 52 -2.88 5.53 -3.43
CA THR A 52 -3.98 6.37 -3.92
C THR A 52 -4.13 7.64 -3.06
N PRO A 53 -4.88 8.64 -3.52
CA PRO A 53 -5.20 9.79 -2.68
C PRO A 53 -5.87 9.42 -1.35
N ALA A 54 -6.66 8.32 -1.32
CA ALA A 54 -7.28 7.83 -0.09
C ALA A 54 -6.25 7.22 0.87
N GLY A 55 -5.26 6.49 0.35
CA GLY A 55 -4.15 5.94 1.15
C GLY A 55 -3.27 7.02 1.75
N MET A 56 -2.92 8.04 0.95
CA MET A 56 -2.17 9.21 1.45
C MET A 56 -2.93 9.97 2.52
N ASN A 57 -4.24 10.15 2.33
CA ASN A 57 -5.09 10.80 3.32
C ASN A 57 -5.16 9.98 4.62
N PHE A 58 -5.27 8.66 4.53
CA PHE A 58 -5.21 7.79 5.70
C PHE A 58 -3.86 7.91 6.42
N LEU A 59 -2.75 7.85 5.67
CA LEU A 59 -1.38 7.96 6.19
C LEU A 59 -1.17 9.28 6.94
N HIS A 60 -1.51 10.41 6.31
CA HIS A 60 -1.29 11.75 6.87
C HIS A 60 -2.22 12.08 8.03
N ASN A 61 -3.46 11.57 8.04
CA ASN A 61 -4.39 11.80 9.16
C ASN A 61 -4.23 10.77 10.29
N TYR A 62 -3.43 9.72 10.11
CA TYR A 62 -3.22 8.70 11.14
C TYR A 62 -2.61 9.28 12.41
N GLU A 63 -1.73 10.30 12.31
CA GLU A 63 -1.08 10.94 13.47
C GLU A 63 -1.94 12.01 14.16
N SER A 64 -3.14 12.30 13.66
CA SER A 64 -4.03 13.35 14.20
C SER A 64 -5.08 12.83 15.20
N PHE A 65 -4.90 11.64 15.78
CA PHE A 65 -5.80 11.05 16.78
C PHE A 65 -5.11 10.73 18.10
#